data_AF-A0A833GN46-F1
#
_entry.id   AF-A0A833GN46-F1
#
_cell.length_a   1.000
_cell.length_b   1.000
_cell.length_c   1.000
_cell.angle_alpha   90.00
_cell.angle_beta   90.00
_cell.angle_gamma   90.00
#
_symmetry.space_group_name_H-M   'P 1'
#
loop_
_entity.id
_entity.type
_entity.pdbx_description
1 polymer ?
#
loop_
_entity_poly.entity_id
_entity_poly.type
_entity_poly.pdbx_seq_one_letter_code
_entity_poly.pdbx_strand_id
1 'polypeptide(L)'
;MTLMIDFPFPGLEPWVEHFKEVELPVLRHTMHQLAELRDDADRINTRKLAAIIENDPLMTVRVFQYMATHRSQRQAVELTTVERALMMIGTQKF
;
A
#
# COMPACT_ATOMS: atom_id res chain seq x y z
N MET A 1 7.65 -6.16 15.24
CA MET A 1 9.04 -5.66 15.41
C MET A 1 9.03 -4.15 15.18
N THR A 2 9.73 -3.40 16.01
CA THR A 2 9.80 -1.92 15.92
C THR A 2 10.68 -1.53 14.73
N LEU A 3 10.24 -0.54 13.94
CA LEU A 3 10.89 -0.09 12.69
C LEU A 3 12.07 0.87 12.95
N MET A 4 13.02 0.48 13.81
CA MET A 4 14.18 1.31 14.11
C MET A 4 15.38 0.82 13.31
N ILE A 5 15.90 1.66 12.42
CA ILE A 5 17.05 1.37 11.56
C ILE A 5 18.19 2.29 12.02
N ASP A 6 19.05 1.76 12.89
CA ASP A 6 20.16 2.53 13.46
C ASP A 6 21.32 2.71 12.46
N PHE A 7 21.47 1.78 11.52
CA PHE A 7 22.49 1.80 10.48
C PHE A 7 21.90 1.40 9.13
N PRO A 8 22.33 2.01 8.02
CA PRO A 8 21.82 1.66 6.70
C PRO A 8 22.23 0.24 6.33
N PHE A 9 21.31 -0.52 5.72
CA PHE A 9 21.66 -1.83 5.21
C PHE A 9 22.53 -1.75 3.94
N PRO A 10 23.44 -2.72 3.72
CA PRO A 10 24.33 -2.71 2.57
C PRO A 10 23.63 -3.19 1.29
N GLY A 11 23.45 -2.28 0.33
CA GLY A 11 22.80 -2.60 -0.95
C GLY A 11 21.28 -2.78 -0.83
N LEU A 12 20.58 -3.01 -1.94
CA LEU A 12 19.11 -3.01 -2.00
C LEU A 12 18.46 -4.23 -1.34
N GLU A 13 19.04 -5.40 -1.50
CA GLU A 13 18.40 -6.68 -1.15
C GLU A 13 18.10 -6.83 0.35
N PRO A 14 18.99 -6.45 1.27
CA PRO A 14 18.67 -6.45 2.70
C PRO A 14 17.55 -5.49 3.10
N TRP A 15 17.38 -4.36 2.41
CA TRP A 15 16.24 -3.46 2.64
C TRP A 15 14.93 -4.13 2.26
N VAL A 16 14.91 -4.84 1.13
CA VAL A 16 13.72 -5.56 0.65
C VAL A 16 13.33 -6.65 1.64
N GLU A 17 14.29 -7.45 2.12
CA GLU A 17 14.01 -8.49 3.12
C GLU A 17 13.51 -7.90 4.44
N HIS A 18 14.14 -6.85 4.96
CA HIS A 18 13.69 -6.20 6.19
C HIS A 18 12.23 -5.70 6.08
N PHE A 19 11.90 -5.01 4.99
CA PHE A 19 10.57 -4.44 4.79
C PHE A 19 9.48 -5.47 4.42
N LYS A 20 9.84 -6.71 4.11
CA LYS A 20 8.87 -7.82 3.96
C LYS A 20 8.36 -8.34 5.31
N GLU A 21 9.21 -8.32 6.34
CA GLU A 21 8.89 -8.95 7.63
C GLU A 21 8.29 -7.98 8.65
N VAL A 22 8.57 -6.69 8.51
CA VAL A 22 8.08 -5.66 9.43
C VAL A 22 6.74 -5.09 8.99
N GLU A 23 5.90 -4.75 9.97
CA GLU A 23 4.72 -3.95 9.70
C GLU A 23 5.15 -2.52 9.32
N LEU A 24 4.95 -2.14 8.06
CA LEU A 24 5.32 -0.82 7.54
C LEU A 24 4.49 0.28 8.20
N PRO A 25 5.04 1.28 8.90
CA PRO A 25 4.23 2.36 9.42
C PRO A 25 3.65 3.16 8.26
N VAL A 26 2.44 3.66 8.45
CA VAL A 26 1.74 4.54 7.53
C VAL A 26 1.46 5.85 8.24
N LEU A 27 1.33 6.94 7.51
CA LEU A 27 1.07 8.23 8.13
C LEU A 27 -0.32 8.20 8.79
N ARG A 28 -0.39 8.73 10.01
CA ARG A 28 -1.67 8.89 10.72
C ARG A 28 -2.67 9.69 9.88
N HIS A 29 -2.19 10.69 9.15
CA HIS A 29 -3.00 11.49 8.23
C HIS A 29 -3.68 10.62 7.15
N THR A 30 -2.92 9.74 6.50
CA THR A 30 -3.43 8.78 5.52
C THR A 30 -4.55 7.93 6.12
N MET A 31 -4.34 7.40 7.33
CA MET A 31 -5.34 6.58 8.02
C MET A 31 -6.63 7.35 8.31
N HIS A 32 -6.55 8.63 8.70
CA HIS A 32 -7.73 9.48 8.88
C HIS A 32 -8.47 9.73 7.57
N GLN A 33 -7.76 10.08 6.50
CA GLN A 33 -8.39 10.34 5.18
C GLN A 33 -9.07 9.10 4.60
N LEU A 34 -8.50 7.91 4.84
CA LEU A 34 -9.12 6.64 4.45
C LEU A 34 -10.38 6.35 5.26
N ALA A 35 -10.37 6.63 6.57
CA ALA A 35 -11.54 6.47 7.42
C ALA A 35 -12.69 7.40 6.99
N GLU A 36 -12.38 8.68 6.72
CA GLU A 36 -13.36 9.64 6.19
C GLU A 36 -13.95 9.19 4.86
N LEU A 37 -13.10 8.67 3.95
CA LEU A 37 -13.56 8.13 2.67
C LEU A 37 -14.50 6.93 2.83
N ARG A 38 -14.25 6.08 3.83
CA ARG A 38 -15.07 4.89 4.10
C ARG A 38 -16.42 5.27 4.70
N ASP A 39 -16.48 6.29 5.53
CA ASP A 39 -17.75 6.76 6.11
C ASP A 39 -18.67 7.39 5.02
N ASP A 40 -18.09 7.88 3.93
CA ASP A 40 -18.76 8.32 2.68
C ASP A 40 -18.99 7.16 1.67
N ALA A 41 -19.21 5.92 2.15
CA ALA A 41 -19.18 4.66 1.38
C ALA A 41 -19.94 4.64 0.04
N ASP A 42 -21.02 5.41 -0.10
CA ASP A 42 -21.81 5.52 -1.34
C ASP A 42 -21.05 6.19 -2.50
N ARG A 43 -19.84 6.73 -2.25
CA ARG A 43 -19.05 7.50 -3.23
C ARG A 43 -17.55 7.25 -3.15
N ILE A 44 -17.09 6.03 -2.85
CA ILE A 44 -15.64 5.76 -2.89
C ILE A 44 -15.13 5.94 -4.33
N ASN A 45 -14.50 7.10 -4.56
CA ASN A 45 -13.90 7.48 -5.83
C ASN A 45 -12.46 6.92 -5.88
N THR A 46 -12.25 5.91 -6.73
CA THR A 46 -10.94 5.25 -6.92
C THR A 46 -9.80 6.25 -7.13
N ARG A 47 -10.05 7.38 -7.82
CA ARG A 47 -9.04 8.41 -8.06
C ARG A 47 -8.67 9.17 -6.80
N LYS A 48 -9.66 9.46 -5.93
CA LYS A 48 -9.41 10.12 -4.63
C LYS A 48 -8.66 9.18 -3.69
N LEU A 49 -9.02 7.89 -3.69
CA LEU A 49 -8.32 6.85 -2.94
C LEU A 49 -6.87 6.69 -3.41
N ALA A 50 -6.64 6.63 -4.73
CA ALA A 50 -5.30 6.57 -5.31
C ALA A 50 -4.45 7.76 -4.89
N ALA A 51 -4.99 8.98 -4.99
CA ALA A 51 -4.28 10.19 -4.59
C ALA A 51 -3.86 10.18 -3.10
N ILE A 52 -4.71 9.68 -2.19
CA ILE A 52 -4.34 9.57 -0.77
C ILE A 52 -3.19 8.58 -0.57
N ILE A 53 -3.24 7.42 -1.23
CA ILE A 53 -2.21 6.39 -1.09
C ILE A 53 -0.90 6.85 -1.74
N GLU A 54 -0.93 7.49 -2.90
CA GLU A 54 0.26 8.00 -3.60
C GLU A 54 1.02 9.08 -2.81
N ASN A 55 0.33 9.81 -1.93
CA ASN A 55 0.96 10.78 -1.02
C ASN A 55 1.61 10.13 0.22
N ASP A 56 1.43 8.83 0.44
CA ASP A 56 2.07 8.05 1.50
C ASP A 56 2.88 6.89 0.90
N PRO A 57 4.21 7.06 0.76
CA PRO A 57 5.07 6.05 0.15
C PRO A 57 4.98 4.68 0.83
N LEU A 58 4.86 4.64 2.16
CA LEU A 58 4.81 3.38 2.89
C LEU A 58 3.43 2.71 2.78
N MET A 59 2.35 3.51 2.70
CA MET A 59 1.03 3.00 2.34
C MET A 59 1.02 2.43 0.92
N THR A 60 1.68 3.09 -0.03
CA THR A 60 1.84 2.60 -1.40
C THR A 60 2.54 1.23 -1.43
N VAL A 61 3.64 1.07 -0.67
CA VAL A 61 4.32 -0.22 -0.54
C VAL A 61 3.40 -1.27 0.08
N ARG A 62 2.64 -0.95 1.13
CA ARG A 62 1.65 -1.89 1.72
C ARG A 62 0.62 -2.36 0.68
N VAL A 63 0.12 -1.47 -0.18
CA VAL A 63 -0.82 -1.83 -1.25
C VAL A 63 -0.18 -2.80 -2.24
N PHE A 64 1.05 -2.56 -2.66
CA PHE A 64 1.74 -3.46 -3.58
C PHE A 64 2.12 -4.80 -2.92
N GLN A 65 2.51 -4.81 -1.65
CA GLN A 65 2.72 -6.05 -0.89
C GLN A 65 1.42 -6.87 -0.76
N TYR A 66 0.31 -6.21 -0.44
CA TYR A 66 -1.01 -6.85 -0.42
C TYR A 66 -1.36 -7.47 -1.77
N MET A 67 -1.08 -6.77 -2.87
CA MET A 67 -1.30 -7.29 -4.22
C MET A 67 -0.40 -8.48 -4.57
N ALA A 68 0.89 -8.39 -4.25
CA ALA A 68 1.84 -9.47 -4.53
C ALA A 68 1.47 -10.75 -3.77
N THR A 69 1.02 -10.64 -2.52
CA THR A 69 0.60 -11.78 -1.68
C THR A 69 -0.73 -12.39 -2.10
N HIS A 70 -1.65 -11.59 -2.67
CA HIS A 70 -2.97 -12.05 -3.11
C HIS A 70 -3.05 -12.29 -4.63
N ARG A 71 -1.90 -12.27 -5.33
CA ARG A 71 -1.82 -12.44 -6.78
C ARG A 71 -2.25 -13.85 -7.17
N SER A 72 -3.24 -13.97 -8.04
CA SER A 72 -3.57 -15.25 -8.69
C SER A 72 -2.57 -15.55 -9.82
N GLN A 73 -2.22 -16.82 -10.03
CA GLN A 73 -1.31 -17.26 -11.11
C GLN A 73 -1.73 -16.81 -12.52
N ARG A 74 -3.00 -16.40 -12.71
CA ARG A 74 -3.54 -15.89 -13.97
C ARG A 74 -3.32 -14.38 -14.20
N GLN A 75 -2.84 -13.63 -13.20
CA GLN A 75 -2.58 -12.19 -13.33
C GLN A 75 -1.18 -11.94 -13.89
N ALA A 76 -1.07 -12.02 -15.22
CA ALA A 76 0.18 -11.85 -15.96
C ALA A 76 0.72 -10.41 -16.01
N VAL A 77 -0.05 -9.41 -15.55
CA VAL A 77 0.37 -8.02 -15.69
C VAL A 77 1.08 -7.51 -14.44
N GLU A 78 2.23 -6.88 -14.66
CA GLU A 78 2.98 -6.15 -13.65
C GLU A 78 2.18 -4.93 -13.18
N LEU A 79 2.01 -4.80 -11.86
CA LEU A 79 1.32 -3.68 -11.25
C LEU A 79 2.35 -2.63 -10.89
N THR A 80 2.38 -1.55 -11.67
CA THR A 80 3.30 -0.42 -11.46
C THR A 80 2.58 0.84 -10.98
N THR A 81 1.24 0.83 -10.91
CA THR A 81 0.44 2.00 -10.50
C THR A 81 -0.56 1.64 -9.41
N VAL A 82 -0.79 2.60 -8.50
CA VAL A 82 -1.74 2.46 -7.39
C VAL A 82 -3.17 2.32 -7.90
N GLU A 83 -3.56 3.12 -8.89
CA GLU A 83 -4.90 3.05 -9.50
C GLU A 83 -5.22 1.64 -10.02
N ARG A 84 -4.27 0.99 -10.70
CA ARG A 84 -4.45 -0.36 -11.23
C ARG A 84 -4.53 -1.40 -10.12
N ALA A 85 -3.73 -1.25 -9.06
CA ALA A 85 -3.82 -2.09 -7.88
C ALA A 85 -5.21 -1.97 -7.22
N LEU A 86 -5.72 -0.75 -7.05
CA LEU A 86 -7.05 -0.50 -6.47
C LEU A 86 -8.19 -1.09 -7.30
N MET A 87 -8.12 -1.03 -8.63
CA MET A 87 -9.10 -1.68 -9.50
C MET A 87 -9.16 -3.20 -9.29
N MET A 88 -8.01 -3.83 -8.96
CA MET A 88 -7.92 -5.27 -8.76
C MET A 88 -8.27 -5.71 -7.32
N ILE A 89 -8.01 -4.87 -6.32
CA ILE A 89 -8.44 -5.10 -4.92
C ILE A 89 -9.96 -4.94 -4.78
N GLY A 90 -10.51 -3.97 -5.52
CA GLY A 90 -11.83 -3.40 -5.24
C GLY A 90 -11.75 -2.37 -4.13
N THR A 91 -12.41 -1.23 -4.31
CA THR A 91 -12.38 -0.10 -3.37
C THR A 91 -13.03 -0.39 -2.01
N GLN A 92 -13.79 -1.48 -1.91
CA GLN A 92 -14.56 -1.90 -0.72
C GLN A 92 -13.68 -2.45 0.42
N LYS A 93 -12.39 -2.73 0.17
CA LYS A 93 -11.46 -3.30 1.16
C LYS A 93 -10.67 -2.24 1.95
N PHE A 94 -10.95 -0.96 1.73
CA PHE A 94 -10.31 0.17 2.43
C PHE A 94 -11.30 0.85 3.38
#